data_AF-A0AAD7N8T4-F1
#
_entry.id   AF-A0AAD7N8T4-F1
#
_cell.length_a   1.000
_cell.length_b   1.000
_cell.length_c   1.000
_cell.angle_alpha   90.00
_cell.angle_beta   90.00
_cell.angle_gamma   90.00
#
_symmetry.space_group_name_H-M   'P 1'
#
loop_
_entity.id
_entity.type
_entity.pdbx_description
1 polymer ?
#
loop_
_entity_poly.entity_id
_entity_poly.type
_entity_poly.pdbx_seq_one_letter_code
_entity_poly.pdbx_strand_id
1 'polypeptide(L)'
;MFINTGKTTQSFYGLDNTFRDHTIITSTEIRVIDFGSATETTNWCEGTRGTPGYQAPEIVMDHFAIGCIIAEMLTYKPLIPCFSGDREETMSFMDRILGPFPELMRHRIEKELPSPFGFDGVILNGRATLYLDIVKTAAERIEDPEAAHLIQVLTNLNASKRGNLKSMEKWRFLRSYEM
;
A
#
# COMPACT_ATOMS: atom_id res chain seq x y z
N MET A 1 -4.78 11.75 7.87
CA MET A 1 -4.96 10.97 9.11
C MET A 1 -4.53 11.84 10.28
N PHE A 2 -5.42 12.15 11.23
CA PHE A 2 -4.97 12.70 12.51
C PHE A 2 -4.81 11.54 13.50
N ILE A 3 -3.68 11.53 14.19
CA ILE A 3 -3.43 10.63 15.33
C ILE A 3 -3.90 11.38 16.56
N ASN A 4 -4.69 10.73 17.44
CA ASN A 4 -5.03 11.30 18.74
C ASN A 4 -3.74 11.71 19.47
N THR A 5 -3.56 13.01 19.71
CA THR A 5 -2.28 13.61 20.14
C THR A 5 -2.03 13.47 21.64
N GLY A 6 -2.45 12.37 22.25
CA GLY A 6 -1.90 11.96 23.53
C GLY A 6 -0.39 11.80 23.35
N LYS A 7 0.37 12.80 23.80
CA LYS A 7 1.83 12.82 23.74
C LYS A 7 2.34 12.98 25.15
N THR A 8 3.23 12.09 25.56
CA THR A 8 3.92 12.19 26.84
C THR A 8 5.42 12.24 26.56
N THR A 9 6.11 13.14 27.25
CA THR A 9 7.56 13.20 27.21
C THR A 9 8.12 12.29 28.30
N GLN A 10 8.95 11.34 27.91
CA GLN A 10 9.68 10.48 28.84
C GLN A 10 11.17 10.74 28.68
N SER A 11 11.83 11.06 29.80
CA SER A 11 13.27 11.28 29.85
C SER A 11 13.99 9.96 30.05
N PHE A 12 14.96 9.67 29.19
CA PHE A 12 15.81 8.49 29.27
C PHE A 12 17.25 8.90 29.56
N TYR A 13 17.95 8.10 30.37
CA TYR A 13 19.37 8.29 30.63
C TYR A 13 20.18 7.50 29.59
N GLY A 14 20.87 8.22 28.70
CA GLY A 14 21.69 7.63 27.65
C GLY A 14 22.98 7.02 28.18
N LEU A 15 23.58 6.11 27.40
CA LEU A 15 24.92 5.56 27.68
C LEU A 15 26.04 6.62 27.64
N ASP A 16 25.73 7.81 27.12
CA ASP A 16 26.60 8.99 27.09
C ASP A 16 26.48 9.86 28.36
N ASN A 17 25.81 9.36 29.41
CA ASN A 17 25.50 10.09 30.65
C ASN A 17 24.67 11.37 30.45
N THR A 18 23.95 11.49 29.34
CA THR A 18 23.03 12.62 29.10
C THR A 18 21.58 12.20 29.22
N PHE A 19 20.74 13.10 29.75
CA PHE A 19 19.29 12.93 29.70
C PHE A 19 18.77 13.35 28.33
N ARG A 20 17.96 12.48 27.72
CA ARG A 20 17.27 12.77 26.46
C ARG A 20 15.78 12.60 26.64
N ASP A 21 15.06 13.64 26.24
CA ASP A 21 13.60 13.63 26.23
C ASP A 21 13.09 13.03 24.93
N HIS A 22 12.32 11.95 25.02
CA HIS A 22 11.61 11.37 23.89
C HIS A 22 10.12 11.67 24.01
N THR A 23 9.54 12.18 22.92
CA THR A 23 8.08 12.31 22.80
C THR A 23 7.51 10.96 22.37
N ILE A 24 6.67 10.38 23.21
CA ILE A 24 6.01 9.09 22.98
C ILE A 24 4.52 9.33 22.70
N ILE A 25 3.98 8.62 21.72
CA ILE A 25 2.56 8.61 21.41
C ILE A 25 1.86 7.66 22.39
N THR A 26 0.84 8.14 23.09
CA THR A 26 0.12 7.36 24.11
C THR A 26 -1.18 6.74 23.58
N SER A 27 -1.60 7.09 22.36
CA SER A 27 -2.81 6.55 21.74
C SER A 27 -2.59 6.23 20.26
N THR A 28 -3.07 5.06 19.85
CA THR A 28 -3.10 4.61 18.45
C THR A 28 -4.47 4.86 17.80
N GLU A 29 -5.34 5.67 18.43
CA GLU A 29 -6.61 6.07 17.82
C GLU A 29 -6.37 6.97 16.61
N ILE A 30 -6.99 6.61 15.49
CA ILE A 30 -6.80 7.25 14.19
C ILE A 30 -8.14 7.64 13.59
N ARG A 31 -8.15 8.69 12.77
CA ARG A 31 -9.36 9.15 12.07
C ARG A 31 -9.11 9.31 10.58
N VAL A 32 -10.08 8.83 9.79
CA VAL A 32 -10.15 9.08 8.35
C VAL A 32 -10.56 10.54 8.14
N ILE A 33 -9.86 11.21 7.23
CA ILE A 33 -10.11 12.60 6.86
C ILE A 33 -10.12 12.72 5.34
N ASP A 34 -10.43 13.91 4.87
CA ASP A 34 -10.39 14.27 3.44
C ASP A 34 -11.34 13.42 2.59
N PHE A 35 -12.63 13.62 2.81
CA PHE A 35 -13.70 13.03 2.00
C PHE A 35 -13.95 13.80 0.69
N GLY A 36 -13.08 14.76 0.30
CA GLY A 36 -13.30 15.60 -0.88
C GLY A 36 -13.31 14.84 -2.20
N SER A 37 -12.67 13.67 -2.24
CA SER A 37 -12.66 12.76 -3.40
C SER A 37 -13.63 11.58 -3.29
N ALA A 38 -14.36 11.48 -2.17
CA ALA A 38 -15.34 10.40 -1.97
C ALA A 38 -16.45 10.51 -3.01
N THR A 39 -16.84 9.37 -3.57
CA THR A 39 -17.86 9.29 -4.62
C THR A 39 -18.91 8.27 -4.24
N GLU A 40 -20.16 8.55 -4.58
CA GLU A 40 -21.22 7.56 -4.50
C GLU A 40 -21.04 6.54 -5.61
N THR A 41 -21.32 5.27 -5.30
CA THR A 41 -21.18 4.14 -6.24
C THR A 41 -22.05 4.26 -7.49
N THR A 42 -23.10 5.06 -7.44
CA THR A 42 -24.02 5.32 -8.56
C THR A 42 -23.48 6.33 -9.57
N ASN A 43 -22.46 7.11 -9.20
CA ASN A 43 -21.94 8.16 -10.06
C ASN A 43 -20.79 7.64 -10.92
N TRP A 44 -20.87 7.89 -12.23
CA TRP A 44 -19.77 7.60 -13.14
C TRP A 44 -18.53 8.41 -12.70
N CYS A 45 -17.46 7.70 -12.36
CA CYS A 45 -16.22 8.29 -11.89
C CYS A 45 -15.27 8.47 -13.08
N GLU A 46 -15.22 9.69 -13.64
CA GLU A 46 -14.16 10.04 -14.61
C GLU A 46 -12.86 10.40 -13.88
N GLY A 47 -11.75 9.90 -14.44
CA GLY A 47 -10.39 10.28 -14.08
C GLY A 47 -9.66 9.34 -13.10
N THR A 48 -8.33 9.46 -13.11
CA THR A 48 -7.43 8.87 -12.10
C THR A 48 -7.69 9.56 -10.76
N ARG A 49 -8.20 8.83 -9.78
CA ARG A 49 -8.39 9.32 -8.41
C ARG A 49 -7.48 8.58 -7.45
N GLY A 50 -6.93 9.34 -6.49
CA GLY A 50 -6.05 8.81 -5.46
C GLY A 50 -4.57 9.02 -5.75
N THR A 51 -3.75 8.74 -4.73
CA THR A 51 -2.29 8.79 -4.81
C THR A 51 -1.78 7.54 -5.54
N PRO A 52 -0.91 7.63 -6.57
CA PRO A 52 -0.61 6.52 -7.49
C PRO A 52 -0.24 5.19 -6.82
N GLY A 53 0.63 5.17 -5.81
CA GLY A 53 1.05 3.95 -5.09
C GLY A 53 -0.03 3.27 -4.24
N TYR A 54 -1.19 3.91 -4.06
CA TYR A 54 -2.33 3.37 -3.29
C TYR A 54 -3.54 3.09 -4.19
N GLN A 55 -3.43 3.38 -5.49
CA GLN A 55 -4.51 3.19 -6.44
C GLN A 55 -4.58 1.73 -6.88
N ALA A 56 -5.76 1.13 -6.85
CA ALA A 56 -5.98 -0.22 -7.39
C ALA A 56 -5.75 -0.23 -8.92
N PRO A 57 -5.38 -1.37 -9.52
CA PRO A 57 -5.18 -1.43 -10.97
C PRO A 57 -6.45 -1.11 -11.78
N GLU A 58 -7.62 -1.46 -11.24
CA GLU A 58 -8.95 -1.13 -11.73
C GLU A 58 -9.48 0.25 -11.29
N ILE A 59 -8.63 1.09 -10.70
CA ILE A 59 -8.85 2.51 -10.32
C ILE A 59 -9.78 2.74 -9.10
N VAL A 60 -10.86 1.97 -8.94
CA VAL A 60 -11.94 2.30 -7.98
C VAL A 60 -12.12 1.21 -6.92
N MET A 61 -11.18 1.05 -6.00
CA MET A 61 -11.35 0.12 -4.86
C MET A 61 -10.52 0.51 -3.62
N ASP A 62 -11.22 0.92 -2.55
CA ASP A 62 -10.61 1.37 -1.28
C ASP A 62 -9.83 0.27 -0.53
N HIS A 63 -10.24 -0.99 -0.72
CA HIS A 63 -9.61 -2.16 -0.08
C HIS A 63 -8.11 -2.28 -0.40
N PHE A 64 -7.74 -1.95 -1.63
CA PHE A 64 -6.35 -2.02 -2.08
C PHE A 64 -5.48 -0.97 -1.39
N ALA A 65 -5.98 0.27 -1.35
CA ALA A 65 -5.31 1.38 -0.68
C ALA A 65 -5.07 1.06 0.81
N ILE A 66 -6.04 0.46 1.49
CA ILE A 66 -5.90 0.04 2.89
C ILE A 66 -4.82 -1.03 3.05
N GLY A 67 -4.75 -2.02 2.16
CA GLY A 67 -3.67 -3.00 2.16
C GLY A 67 -2.28 -2.35 2.01
N CYS A 68 -2.15 -1.37 1.10
CA CYS A 68 -0.92 -0.59 0.94
C CYS A 68 -0.56 0.22 2.18
N ILE A 69 -1.54 0.88 2.83
CA ILE A 69 -1.33 1.67 4.06
C ILE A 69 -0.90 0.77 5.21
N ILE A 70 -1.53 -0.40 5.40
CA ILE A 70 -1.14 -1.35 6.45
C ILE A 70 0.30 -1.83 6.22
N ALA A 71 0.64 -2.20 4.99
CA ALA A 71 2.00 -2.60 4.63
C ALA A 71 3.03 -1.48 4.87
N GLU A 72 2.67 -0.23 4.59
CA GLU A 72 3.53 0.92 4.87
C GLU A 72 3.70 1.17 6.36
N MET A 73 2.64 1.04 7.16
CA MET A 73 2.73 1.17 8.62
C MET A 73 3.63 0.09 9.24
N LEU A 74 3.64 -1.12 8.70
CA LEU A 74 4.48 -2.22 9.20
C LEU A 74 5.94 -2.12 8.74
N THR A 75 6.18 -1.62 7.53
CA THR A 75 7.53 -1.63 6.92
C THR A 75 8.20 -0.26 6.88
N TYR A 76 7.49 0.80 7.27
CA TYR A 76 7.89 2.21 7.18
C TYR A 76 8.26 2.67 5.76
N LYS A 77 7.83 1.92 4.75
CA LYS A 77 8.10 2.19 3.33
C LYS A 77 6.84 1.90 2.52
N PRO A 78 6.53 2.69 1.48
CA PRO A 78 5.38 2.43 0.63
C PRO A 78 5.45 1.02 0.05
N LEU A 79 4.32 0.31 0.04
CA LEU A 79 4.26 -1.03 -0.55
C LEU A 79 4.59 -0.96 -2.04
N ILE A 80 4.00 0.01 -2.75
CA ILE A 80 4.21 0.27 -4.17
C ILE A 80 4.84 1.66 -4.30
N PRO A 81 6.12 1.75 -4.68
CA PRO A 81 6.76 3.03 -4.98
C PRO A 81 6.12 3.71 -6.20
N CYS A 82 6.10 5.03 -6.21
CA CYS A 82 5.73 5.83 -7.39
C CYS A 82 6.61 7.09 -7.44
N PHE A 83 7.78 7.00 -8.07
CA PHE A 83 8.77 8.08 -8.06
C PHE A 83 8.39 9.21 -9.01
N SER A 84 7.90 8.87 -10.20
CA SER A 84 7.46 9.82 -11.23
C SER A 84 5.97 10.11 -11.16
N GLY A 85 5.19 9.23 -10.51
CA GLY A 85 3.72 9.29 -10.52
C GLY A 85 3.11 8.71 -11.80
N ASP A 86 3.93 8.13 -12.67
CA ASP A 86 3.49 7.52 -13.92
C ASP A 86 2.77 6.18 -13.67
N ARG A 87 1.69 5.95 -14.42
CA ARG A 87 0.90 4.72 -14.31
C ARG A 87 1.72 3.48 -14.71
N GLU A 88 2.57 3.60 -15.72
CA GLU A 88 3.47 2.52 -16.19
C GLU A 88 4.45 2.07 -15.12
N GLU A 89 5.10 3.03 -14.45
CA GLU A 89 6.02 2.76 -13.35
C GLU A 89 5.28 2.02 -12.21
N THR A 90 4.13 2.54 -11.82
CA THR A 90 3.32 1.97 -10.74
C THR A 90 2.86 0.54 -11.06
N MET A 91 2.41 0.28 -12.30
CA MET A 91 2.00 -1.05 -12.74
C MET A 91 3.18 -2.04 -12.78
N SER A 92 4.37 -1.58 -13.16
CA SER A 92 5.58 -2.41 -13.14
C SER A 92 5.92 -2.84 -11.71
N PHE A 93 5.82 -1.92 -10.75
CA PHE A 93 6.03 -2.25 -9.34
C PHE A 93 4.96 -3.18 -8.80
N MET A 94 3.69 -3.01 -9.19
CA MET A 94 2.61 -3.93 -8.80
C MET A 94 2.90 -5.36 -9.26
N ASP A 95 3.24 -5.54 -10.53
CA ASP A 95 3.55 -6.86 -11.11
C ASP A 95 4.72 -7.54 -10.38
N ARG A 96 5.78 -6.76 -10.10
CA ARG A 96 6.97 -7.27 -9.42
C ARG A 96 6.75 -7.60 -7.94
N ILE A 97 6.01 -6.76 -7.21
CA ILE A 97 5.86 -6.84 -5.74
C ILE A 97 4.73 -7.78 -5.34
N LEU A 98 3.61 -7.72 -6.07
CA LEU A 98 2.38 -8.47 -5.76
C LEU A 98 2.27 -9.77 -6.57
N GLY A 99 3.10 -9.92 -7.61
CA GLY A 99 3.07 -11.03 -8.55
C GLY A 99 2.36 -10.66 -9.86
N PRO A 100 2.36 -11.58 -10.84
CA PRO A 100 1.93 -11.26 -12.18
C PRO A 100 0.46 -10.89 -12.27
N PHE A 101 0.14 -9.89 -13.08
CA PHE A 101 -1.25 -9.56 -13.41
C PHE A 101 -1.99 -10.74 -14.05
N PRO A 102 -3.31 -10.91 -13.81
CA PRO A 102 -4.12 -11.85 -14.58
C PRO A 102 -4.06 -11.54 -16.08
N GLU A 103 -3.97 -12.56 -16.93
CA GLU A 103 -3.73 -12.43 -18.38
C GLU A 103 -4.64 -11.39 -19.08
N LEU A 104 -5.94 -11.45 -18.82
CA LEU A 104 -6.91 -10.51 -19.41
C LEU A 104 -6.67 -9.05 -18.98
N MET A 105 -6.19 -8.84 -17.76
CA MET A 105 -5.83 -7.53 -17.25
C MET A 105 -4.50 -7.08 -17.83
N ARG A 106 -3.52 -7.99 -17.94
CA ARG A 106 -2.22 -7.76 -18.56
C ARG A 106 -2.38 -7.23 -19.99
N HIS A 107 -3.16 -7.94 -20.82
CA HIS A 107 -3.48 -7.51 -22.18
C HIS A 107 -4.21 -6.17 -22.26
N ARG A 108 -5.09 -5.87 -21.29
CA ARG A 108 -5.78 -4.57 -21.26
C ARG A 108 -4.81 -3.44 -20.94
N ILE A 109 -3.95 -3.64 -19.95
CA ILE A 109 -2.93 -2.68 -19.54
C ILE A 109 -1.96 -2.41 -20.69
N GLU A 110 -1.46 -3.45 -21.36
CA GLU A 110 -0.57 -3.33 -22.53
C GLU A 110 -1.22 -2.58 -23.70
N LYS A 111 -2.54 -2.66 -23.86
CA LYS A 111 -3.28 -1.93 -24.88
C LYS A 111 -3.53 -0.47 -24.52
N GLU A 112 -3.73 -0.17 -23.23
CA GLU A 112 -4.04 1.17 -22.72
C GLU A 112 -2.79 2.03 -22.50
N LEU A 113 -1.65 1.40 -22.19
CA LEU A 113 -0.39 2.10 -21.96
C LEU A 113 0.43 2.20 -23.26
N PRO A 114 1.02 3.36 -23.59
CA PRO A 114 1.89 3.49 -24.75
C PRO A 114 3.18 2.64 -24.64
N SER A 115 3.67 2.16 -25.79
CA SER A 115 4.78 1.20 -25.92
C SER A 115 6.17 1.77 -25.54
N PRO A 116 7.16 0.94 -25.09
CA PRO A 116 7.09 -0.50 -24.87
C PRO A 116 6.96 -0.79 -23.36
N PHE A 117 5.78 -0.56 -22.81
CA PHE A 117 5.42 -1.22 -21.57
C PHE A 117 5.24 -2.72 -21.88
N GLY A 118 6.24 -3.51 -21.52
CA GLY A 118 6.16 -4.96 -21.51
C GLY A 118 6.66 -5.43 -20.16
N PHE A 119 5.85 -6.18 -19.42
CA PHE A 119 6.24 -6.74 -18.13
C PHE A 119 7.52 -7.60 -18.20
N ASP A 120 7.94 -7.99 -19.42
CA ASP A 120 9.15 -8.76 -19.70
C ASP A 120 10.37 -7.89 -20.08
N GLY A 121 10.28 -6.54 -20.03
CA GLY A 121 11.40 -5.65 -20.41
C GLY A 121 11.07 -4.15 -20.43
N VAL A 122 10.45 -3.61 -19.37
CA VAL A 122 10.06 -2.20 -19.30
C VAL A 122 11.29 -1.28 -19.35
N ILE A 123 11.30 -0.33 -20.30
CA ILE A 123 12.22 0.83 -20.26
C ILE A 123 11.62 1.85 -19.28
N LEU A 124 11.81 1.63 -17.98
CA LEU A 124 11.51 2.67 -17.00
C LEU A 124 12.62 3.72 -16.95
N ASN A 125 12.32 4.88 -16.35
CA ASN A 125 13.34 5.80 -15.83
C ASN A 125 14.41 5.00 -15.06
N GLY A 126 15.69 5.29 -15.28
CA GLY A 126 16.81 4.55 -14.68
C GLY A 126 16.76 4.36 -13.15
N ARG A 127 16.10 5.25 -12.39
CA ARG A 127 15.87 5.05 -10.95
C ARG A 127 14.90 3.91 -10.65
N ALA A 128 13.83 3.82 -11.42
CA ALA A 128 12.79 2.81 -11.24
C ALA A 128 13.28 1.42 -11.69
N THR A 129 14.08 1.36 -12.77
CA THR A 129 14.74 0.14 -13.22
C THR A 129 15.65 -0.44 -12.13
N LEU A 130 16.52 0.39 -11.55
CA LEU A 130 17.39 -0.03 -10.43
C LEU A 130 16.58 -0.52 -9.23
N TYR A 131 15.43 0.11 -8.97
CA TYR A 131 14.59 -0.28 -7.84
C TYR A 131 13.87 -1.62 -8.09
N LEU A 132 13.40 -1.89 -9.32
CA LEU A 132 12.74 -3.15 -9.66
C LEU A 132 13.65 -4.37 -9.48
N ASP A 133 14.95 -4.22 -9.74
CA ASP A 133 15.92 -5.30 -9.60
C ASP A 133 16.13 -5.71 -8.13
N ILE A 134 15.98 -4.76 -7.20
CA ILE A 134 16.24 -4.96 -5.77
C ILE A 134 14.96 -5.05 -4.94
N VAL A 135 13.80 -4.75 -5.52
CA VAL A 135 12.54 -4.75 -4.77
C VAL A 135 12.14 -6.17 -4.40
N LYS A 136 11.92 -6.37 -3.11
CA LYS A 136 11.41 -7.61 -2.56
C LYS A 136 9.90 -7.70 -2.73
N THR A 137 9.40 -8.92 -2.84
CA THR A 137 7.95 -9.18 -2.87
C THR A 137 7.29 -8.75 -1.56
N ALA A 138 5.97 -8.54 -1.58
CA ALA A 138 5.22 -8.18 -0.37
C ALA A 138 5.47 -9.18 0.79
N ALA A 139 5.48 -10.48 0.49
CA ALA A 139 5.70 -11.53 1.48
C ALA A 139 7.10 -11.49 2.12
N GLU A 140 8.12 -11.07 1.38
CA GLU A 140 9.49 -10.95 1.89
C GLU A 140 9.74 -9.65 2.67
N ARG A 141 8.86 -8.65 2.50
CA ARG A 141 8.95 -7.36 3.19
C ARG A 141 8.29 -7.37 4.56
N ILE A 142 7.39 -8.31 4.81
CA ILE A 142 6.55 -8.35 6.00
C ILE A 142 6.96 -9.55 6.85
N GLU A 143 7.41 -9.31 8.08
CA GLU A 143 7.93 -10.35 8.97
C GLU A 143 6.82 -11.27 9.53
N ASP A 144 5.64 -10.71 9.78
CA ASP A 144 4.48 -11.45 10.30
C ASP A 144 3.71 -12.15 9.15
N PRO A 145 3.63 -13.50 9.14
CA PRO A 145 2.95 -14.23 8.08
C PRO A 145 1.44 -13.96 8.01
N GLU A 146 0.78 -13.67 9.14
CA GLU A 146 -0.65 -13.36 9.17
C GLU A 146 -0.91 -11.95 8.62
N ALA A 147 -0.01 -11.01 8.91
CA ALA A 147 -0.03 -9.68 8.30
C ALA A 147 0.24 -9.73 6.79
N ALA A 148 1.21 -10.55 6.37
CA ALA A 148 1.54 -10.75 4.97
C ALA A 148 0.36 -11.34 4.19
N HIS A 149 -0.32 -12.34 4.76
CA HIS A 149 -1.53 -12.92 4.19
C HIS A 149 -2.66 -11.90 4.08
N LEU A 150 -2.90 -11.10 5.13
CA LEU A 150 -3.88 -10.03 5.11
C LEU A 150 -3.60 -9.03 3.98
N ILE A 151 -2.36 -8.56 3.88
CA ILE A 151 -1.94 -7.60 2.85
C ILE A 151 -2.15 -8.21 1.47
N GLN A 152 -1.74 -9.46 1.24
CA GLN A 152 -1.94 -10.14 -0.04
C GLN A 152 -3.42 -10.28 -0.43
N VAL A 153 -4.29 -10.54 0.55
CA VAL A 153 -5.74 -10.62 0.33
C VAL A 153 -6.33 -9.25 -0.03
N LEU A 154 -5.88 -8.18 0.62
CA LEU A 154 -6.33 -6.80 0.37
C LEU A 154 -5.75 -6.19 -0.91
N THR A 155 -4.52 -6.55 -1.28
CA THR A 155 -3.84 -6.01 -2.48
C THR A 155 -3.91 -6.96 -3.67
N ASN A 156 -4.82 -7.93 -3.65
CA ASN A 156 -5.01 -8.86 -4.76
C ASN A 156 -5.31 -8.09 -6.07
N LEU A 157 -4.51 -8.33 -7.11
CA LEU A 157 -4.65 -7.69 -8.42
C LEU A 157 -5.97 -8.07 -9.11
N ASN A 158 -6.55 -9.22 -8.77
CA ASN A 158 -7.89 -9.58 -9.20
C ASN A 158 -8.94 -9.02 -8.22
N ALA A 159 -9.62 -7.95 -8.61
CA ALA A 159 -10.65 -7.30 -7.81
C ALA A 159 -11.75 -8.25 -7.30
N SER A 160 -12.14 -9.26 -8.08
CA SER A 160 -13.17 -10.23 -7.69
C SER A 160 -12.70 -11.23 -6.62
N LYS A 161 -11.38 -11.41 -6.48
CA LYS A 161 -10.76 -12.28 -5.47
C LYS A 161 -10.25 -11.49 -4.26
N ARG A 162 -10.30 -10.17 -4.31
CA ARG A 162 -9.83 -9.29 -3.24
C ARG A 162 -10.72 -9.41 -2.01
N GLY A 163 -10.11 -9.44 -0.84
CA GLY A 163 -10.84 -9.49 0.42
C GLY A 163 -11.71 -8.25 0.64
N ASN A 164 -12.84 -8.45 1.32
CA ASN A 164 -13.75 -7.38 1.72
C ASN A 164 -13.55 -7.06 3.20
N LEU A 165 -13.50 -5.77 3.54
CA LEU A 165 -13.39 -5.31 4.93
C LEU A 165 -14.56 -5.76 5.82
N LYS A 166 -15.75 -5.99 5.26
CA LYS A 166 -16.89 -6.55 6.02
C LYS A 166 -16.59 -7.92 6.63
N SER A 167 -15.55 -8.62 6.15
CA SER A 167 -15.09 -9.90 6.71
C SER A 167 -13.85 -9.75 7.60
N MET A 168 -13.52 -8.54 8.06
CA MET A 168 -12.34 -8.25 8.89
C MET A 168 -12.24 -9.09 10.16
N GLU A 169 -13.37 -9.35 10.83
CA GLU A 169 -13.42 -10.15 12.06
C GLU A 169 -12.91 -11.59 11.89
N LYS A 170 -12.90 -12.09 10.66
CA LYS A 170 -12.41 -13.43 10.33
C LYS A 170 -10.89 -13.47 10.21
N TRP A 171 -10.24 -12.33 10.07
CA TRP A 171 -8.80 -12.24 9.81
C TRP A 171 -8.02 -12.39 11.12
N ARG A 172 -7.18 -13.42 11.19
CA ARG A 172 -6.40 -13.76 12.39
C ARG A 172 -5.54 -12.61 12.88
N PHE A 173 -4.91 -11.89 11.95
CA PHE A 173 -4.07 -10.73 12.27
C PHE A 173 -4.79 -9.66 13.11
N LEU A 174 -6.08 -9.42 12.89
CA LEU A 174 -6.81 -8.39 13.64
C LEU A 174 -7.35 -8.92 14.98
N ARG A 175 -7.55 -10.24 15.11
CA ARG A 175 -8.04 -10.86 16.35
C ARG A 175 -7.02 -10.85 17.49
N SER A 176 -5.73 -10.76 17.20
CA SER A 176 -4.71 -10.68 18.25
C SER A 176 -4.68 -9.36 19.01
N TYR A 177 -5.43 -8.34 18.55
CA TYR A 177 -5.43 -6.99 19.11
C TYR A 177 -6.74 -6.61 19.80
N GLU A 178 -7.72 -7.53 19.89
CA GLU A 178 -8.88 -7.39 20.78
C GLU A 178 -8.47 -7.80 22.20
N MET A 179 -7.82 -6.88 22.93
CA MET A 179 -7.60 -6.95 24.39
C MET A 179 -8.08 -5.66 25.05
#